data_AF-A0A662QBK6-F1
#
_entry.id   AF-A0A662QBK6-F1
#
_cell.length_a   1.000
_cell.length_b   1.000
_cell.length_c   1.000
_cell.angle_alpha   90.00
_cell.angle_beta   90.00
_cell.angle_gamma   90.00
#
_symmetry.space_group_name_H-M   'P 1'
#
loop_
_entity.id
_entity.type
_entity.pdbx_description
1 polymer ?
#
loop_
_entity_poly.entity_id
_entity_poly.type
_entity_poly.pdbx_seq_one_letter_code
_entity_poly.pdbx_strand_id
1 'polypeptide(L)'
;MRPFYFSLIGGLILSFIAFFRFDFRRRNSLTFWLLKLFIKFYRRGGYIELRDLDYSAYQMSIGRFLAWQATKILIGTIFLSNAIFGMGIVAALSGVDFGLTNIPRVMSLSFLPMSINDTTPAMAVIPSIPALTILLPPILSAFGFRLILLVGLTILVKAASESIVNYLRTGIIRIPAEVIETLIAIGVAWTGFNLFFPSYIDYNTKIFIIGAFIISAIMILFVYLDRTRTGFIYAYKIKVGAIILILLTIFAIVSIQNSVADARKVEWLGPYVKQEIAVNRYLADIDDVRTVIYNFTAKTHALNSSQLSRIYRDLQTVRLWDWDAAFTKLKPEIGLIPYIDFEDSDI
;
A
#
# COMPACT_ATOMS: atom_id res chain seq x y z
N MET A 1 18.56 23.81 -22.61
CA MET A 1 19.74 23.27 -21.90
C MET A 1 19.45 22.85 -20.45
N ARG A 2 18.97 23.74 -19.55
CA ARG A 2 18.74 23.38 -18.14
C ARG A 2 17.72 22.24 -17.88
N PRO A 3 16.55 22.18 -18.56
CA PRO A 3 15.60 21.08 -18.33
C PRO A 3 16.16 19.70 -18.70
N PHE A 4 16.93 19.62 -19.79
CA PHE A 4 17.58 18.39 -20.24
C PHE A 4 18.62 17.90 -19.22
N TYR A 5 19.43 18.80 -18.67
CA TYR A 5 20.41 18.47 -17.62
C TYR A 5 19.75 17.82 -16.40
N PHE A 6 18.67 18.42 -15.88
CA PHE A 6 17.94 17.85 -14.75
C PHE A 6 17.27 16.53 -15.10
N SER A 7 16.68 16.42 -16.29
CA SER A 7 16.08 15.18 -16.76
C SER A 7 17.07 14.03 -16.82
N LEU A 8 18.30 14.31 -17.26
CA LEU A 8 19.38 13.34 -17.36
C LEU A 8 19.87 12.89 -15.97
N ILE A 9 20.04 13.82 -15.02
CA ILE A 9 20.37 13.48 -13.63
C ILE A 9 19.28 12.61 -13.01
N GLY A 10 18.02 13.04 -13.12
CA GLY A 10 16.90 12.30 -12.58
C GLY A 10 16.79 10.91 -13.19
N GLY A 11 16.91 10.81 -14.52
CA GLY A 11 16.90 9.55 -15.25
C GLY A 11 18.04 8.62 -14.82
N LEU A 12 19.27 9.12 -14.67
CA LEU A 12 20.41 8.30 -14.26
C LEU A 12 20.20 7.68 -12.88
N ILE A 13 19.77 8.49 -11.91
CA ILE A 13 19.55 8.05 -10.52
C ILE A 13 18.41 7.03 -10.47
N LEU A 14 17.26 7.35 -11.07
CA LEU A 14 16.10 6.46 -11.08
C LEU A 14 16.40 5.16 -11.84
N SER A 15 17.14 5.24 -12.93
CA SER A 15 17.58 4.07 -13.70
C SER A 15 18.54 3.18 -12.91
N PHE A 16 19.46 3.77 -12.17
CA PHE A 16 20.34 3.04 -11.26
C PHE A 16 19.53 2.27 -10.21
N ILE A 17 18.56 2.93 -9.56
CA ILE A 17 17.68 2.30 -8.56
C ILE A 17 16.89 1.14 -9.20
N ALA A 18 16.28 1.38 -10.36
CA ALA A 18 15.39 0.43 -11.02
C ALA A 18 16.12 -0.80 -11.59
N PHE A 19 17.28 -0.61 -12.24
CA PHE A 19 17.88 -1.65 -13.07
C PHE A 19 19.22 -2.20 -12.59
N PHE A 20 19.97 -1.46 -11.77
CA PHE A 20 21.31 -1.88 -11.37
C PHE A 20 21.25 -3.03 -10.35
N ARG A 21 21.96 -4.11 -10.67
CA ARG A 21 21.99 -5.33 -9.86
C ARG A 21 23.36 -5.56 -9.22
N PHE A 22 23.37 -5.79 -7.90
CA PHE A 22 24.56 -6.08 -7.11
C PHE A 22 24.89 -7.59 -6.98
N ASP A 23 24.23 -8.47 -7.73
CA ASP A 23 24.46 -9.93 -7.68
C ASP A 23 25.65 -10.34 -8.56
N PHE A 24 26.85 -10.00 -8.09
CA PHE A 24 28.11 -10.33 -8.75
C PHE A 24 28.46 -11.82 -8.68
N ARG A 25 27.75 -12.62 -7.86
CA ARG A 25 27.93 -14.06 -7.79
C ARG A 25 27.22 -14.76 -8.94
N ARG A 26 25.91 -14.55 -9.12
CA ARG A 26 25.14 -15.24 -10.19
C ARG A 26 25.38 -14.65 -11.58
N ARG A 27 25.52 -13.33 -11.71
CA ARG A 27 25.80 -12.62 -13.00
C ARG A 27 24.94 -13.09 -14.18
N ASN A 28 23.71 -13.51 -13.92
CA ASN A 28 22.79 -13.95 -14.95
C ASN A 28 22.01 -12.75 -15.52
N SER A 29 21.72 -12.82 -16.82
CA SER A 29 20.90 -11.82 -17.51
C SER A 29 19.92 -12.50 -18.45
N LEU A 30 18.63 -12.21 -18.27
CA LEU A 30 17.56 -12.69 -19.13
C LEU A 30 17.79 -12.33 -20.60
N THR A 31 18.17 -11.08 -20.87
CA THR A 31 18.38 -10.58 -22.24
C THR A 31 19.44 -11.37 -22.99
N PHE A 32 20.60 -11.56 -22.36
CA PHE A 32 21.70 -12.30 -22.99
C PHE A 32 21.46 -13.80 -23.02
N TRP A 33 20.73 -14.34 -22.05
CA TRP A 33 20.31 -15.74 -22.09
C TRP A 33 19.35 -15.99 -23.27
N LEU A 34 18.32 -15.16 -23.44
CA LEU A 34 17.40 -15.23 -24.58
C LEU A 34 18.12 -15.02 -25.91
N LEU A 35 19.03 -14.04 -25.98
CA LEU A 35 19.84 -13.80 -27.18
C LEU A 35 20.71 -15.03 -27.52
N LYS A 36 21.33 -15.67 -26.52
CA LYS A 36 22.12 -16.89 -26.71
C LYS A 36 21.25 -18.03 -27.25
N LEU A 37 20.04 -18.21 -26.70
CA LEU A 37 19.08 -19.21 -27.18
C LEU A 37 18.68 -18.95 -28.62
N PHE A 38 18.30 -17.70 -28.95
CA PHE A 38 17.90 -17.32 -30.30
C PHE A 38 19.01 -17.54 -31.33
N ILE A 39 20.25 -17.11 -31.03
CA ILE A 39 21.40 -17.31 -31.92
C ILE A 39 21.69 -18.80 -32.12
N LYS A 40 21.64 -19.61 -31.06
CA LYS A 40 21.87 -21.06 -31.15
C LYS A 40 20.78 -21.75 -31.97
N PHE A 41 19.52 -21.42 -31.72
CA PHE A 41 18.39 -21.96 -32.47
C PHE A 41 18.53 -21.70 -33.97
N TYR A 42 18.86 -20.46 -34.35
CA TYR A 42 19.05 -20.09 -35.75
C TYR A 42 20.27 -20.77 -36.39
N ARG A 43 21.43 -20.77 -35.72
CA ARG A 43 22.67 -21.35 -36.29
C ARG A 43 22.68 -22.88 -36.36
N ARG A 44 21.93 -23.56 -35.49
CA ARG A 44 21.91 -25.03 -35.39
C ARG A 44 20.63 -25.64 -35.97
N GLY A 45 19.91 -24.92 -36.83
CA GLY A 45 18.72 -25.44 -37.52
C GLY A 45 17.63 -25.95 -36.56
N GLY A 46 17.43 -25.29 -35.43
CA GLY A 46 16.43 -25.65 -34.43
C GLY A 46 16.91 -26.53 -33.28
N TYR A 47 18.17 -27.00 -33.30
CA TYR A 47 18.69 -27.84 -32.21
C TYR A 47 19.17 -27.02 -31.00
N ILE A 48 18.50 -27.21 -29.85
CA ILE A 48 18.88 -26.59 -28.57
C ILE A 48 19.18 -27.70 -27.55
N GLU A 49 20.34 -27.63 -26.90
CA GLU A 49 20.69 -28.56 -25.82
C GLU A 49 19.87 -28.25 -24.56
N LEU A 50 19.49 -29.30 -23.82
CA LEU A 50 18.69 -29.16 -22.60
C LEU A 50 19.33 -28.24 -21.55
N ARG A 51 20.67 -28.22 -21.48
CA ARG A 51 21.43 -27.36 -20.57
C ARG A 51 21.32 -25.87 -20.92
N ASP A 52 21.12 -25.53 -22.18
CA ASP A 52 20.98 -24.12 -22.59
C ASP A 52 19.60 -23.55 -22.21
N LEU A 53 18.58 -24.41 -22.10
CA LEU A 53 17.24 -24.05 -21.64
C LEU A 53 17.18 -23.76 -20.14
N ASP A 54 18.18 -24.17 -19.35
CA ASP A 54 18.24 -23.87 -17.93
C ASP A 54 18.82 -22.48 -17.69
N TYR A 55 17.96 -21.50 -17.35
CA TYR A 55 18.39 -20.14 -17.03
C TYR A 55 19.25 -20.08 -15.76
N SER A 56 19.04 -21.00 -14.81
CA SER A 56 19.75 -21.00 -13.54
C SER A 56 21.24 -21.29 -13.72
N ALA A 57 21.59 -22.07 -14.74
CA ALA A 57 22.96 -22.41 -15.11
C ALA A 57 23.66 -21.32 -15.96
N TYR A 58 22.92 -20.32 -16.45
CA TYR A 58 23.49 -19.28 -17.30
C TYR A 58 24.23 -18.21 -16.49
N GLN A 59 25.49 -17.97 -16.82
CA GLN A 59 26.33 -16.98 -16.15
C GLN A 59 27.20 -16.22 -17.14
N MET A 60 27.32 -14.90 -16.94
CA MET A 60 28.20 -14.05 -17.73
C MET A 60 29.56 -13.85 -17.05
N SER A 61 30.58 -13.48 -17.83
CA SER A 61 31.84 -12.96 -17.28
C SER A 61 31.61 -11.62 -16.58
N ILE A 62 32.49 -11.27 -15.64
CA ILE A 62 32.31 -10.08 -14.81
C ILE A 62 32.32 -8.79 -15.64
N GLY A 63 33.22 -8.70 -16.63
CA GLY A 63 33.30 -7.54 -17.53
C GLY A 63 32.03 -7.37 -18.37
N ARG A 64 31.50 -8.45 -18.95
CA ARG A 64 30.24 -8.40 -19.71
C ARG A 64 29.05 -8.06 -18.82
N PHE A 65 29.05 -8.54 -17.58
CA PHE A 65 28.00 -8.21 -16.62
C PHE A 65 28.03 -6.72 -16.26
N LEU A 66 29.19 -6.16 -15.93
CA LEU A 66 29.35 -4.74 -15.61
C LEU A 66 28.99 -3.84 -16.79
N ALA A 67 29.51 -4.15 -17.98
CA ALA A 67 29.16 -3.44 -19.20
C ALA A 67 27.64 -3.45 -19.43
N TRP A 68 27.00 -4.60 -19.21
CA TRP A 68 25.55 -4.71 -19.33
C TRP A 68 24.77 -3.92 -18.26
N GLN A 69 25.25 -3.87 -17.01
CA GLN A 69 24.63 -3.03 -16.00
C GLN A 69 24.73 -1.55 -16.38
N ALA A 70 25.87 -1.10 -16.89
CA ALA A 70 26.04 0.25 -17.39
C ALA A 70 25.11 0.55 -18.58
N THR A 71 25.01 -0.36 -19.55
CA THR A 71 24.09 -0.23 -20.69
C THR A 71 22.63 -0.11 -20.23
N LYS A 72 22.21 -0.90 -19.25
CA LYS A 72 20.86 -0.81 -18.67
C LYS A 72 20.59 0.54 -18.04
N ILE A 73 21.57 1.10 -17.31
CA ILE A 73 21.45 2.43 -16.72
C ILE A 73 21.30 3.48 -17.83
N LEU A 74 22.14 3.44 -18.86
CA LEU A 74 22.08 4.40 -19.96
C LEU A 74 20.75 4.35 -20.72
N ILE A 75 20.28 3.15 -21.06
CA ILE A 75 18.99 2.96 -21.73
C ILE A 75 17.85 3.41 -20.81
N GLY A 76 17.87 2.97 -19.54
CA GLY A 76 16.82 3.30 -18.59
C GLY A 76 16.79 4.77 -18.20
N THR A 77 17.89 5.51 -18.35
CA THR A 77 17.94 6.97 -18.16
C THR A 77 16.97 7.68 -19.09
N ILE A 78 16.83 7.21 -20.33
CA ILE A 78 15.91 7.77 -21.32
C ILE A 78 14.47 7.50 -20.87
N PHE A 79 14.16 6.28 -20.44
CA PHE A 79 12.80 5.87 -20.05
C PHE A 79 12.34 6.45 -18.71
N LEU A 80 13.25 6.62 -17.75
CA LEU A 80 12.96 7.14 -16.41
C LEU A 80 13.38 8.60 -16.24
N SER A 81 13.62 9.28 -17.35
CA SER A 81 13.96 10.70 -17.41
C SER A 81 12.89 11.54 -16.70
N ASN A 82 13.28 12.22 -15.62
CA ASN A 82 12.36 13.03 -14.82
C ASN A 82 13.05 14.33 -14.39
N ALA A 83 12.70 15.43 -15.05
CA ALA A 83 13.29 16.74 -14.79
C ALA A 83 12.91 17.30 -13.41
N ILE A 84 11.70 17.06 -12.92
CA ILE A 84 11.23 17.56 -11.62
C ILE A 84 12.01 16.89 -10.49
N PHE A 85 12.15 15.57 -10.55
CA PHE A 85 12.98 14.80 -9.62
C PHE A 85 14.44 15.25 -9.68
N GLY A 86 15.00 15.39 -10.89
CA GLY A 86 16.39 15.85 -11.07
C GLY A 86 16.65 17.26 -10.52
N MET A 87 15.70 18.19 -10.70
CA MET A 87 15.74 19.50 -10.05
C MET A 87 15.72 19.36 -8.53
N GLY A 88 14.85 18.50 -8.00
CA GLY A 88 14.76 18.22 -6.57
C GLY A 88 16.07 17.72 -5.97
N ILE A 89 16.74 16.79 -6.65
CA ILE A 89 18.04 16.27 -6.22
C ILE A 89 19.11 17.38 -6.23
N VAL A 90 19.19 18.18 -7.29
CA VAL A 90 20.19 19.27 -7.36
C VAL A 90 19.92 20.33 -6.29
N ALA A 91 18.65 20.65 -6.03
CA ALA A 91 18.25 21.56 -4.96
C ALA A 91 18.62 21.00 -3.57
N ALA A 92 18.38 19.71 -3.32
CA ALA A 92 18.75 19.05 -2.06
C ALA A 92 20.27 19.08 -1.84
N LEU A 93 21.06 18.80 -2.89
CA LEU A 93 22.53 18.90 -2.83
C LEU A 93 23.03 20.34 -2.62
N SER A 94 22.21 21.33 -2.98
CA SER A 94 22.50 22.75 -2.74
C SER A 94 22.08 23.22 -1.34
N GLY A 95 21.57 22.32 -0.49
CA GLY A 95 21.19 22.60 0.90
C GLY A 95 19.70 22.91 1.12
N VAL A 96 18.84 22.73 0.12
CA VAL A 96 17.38 22.85 0.31
C VAL A 96 16.87 21.68 1.14
N ASP A 97 16.19 21.98 2.25
CA ASP A 97 15.52 20.96 3.06
C ASP A 97 14.17 20.57 2.43
N PHE A 98 14.00 19.28 2.14
CA PHE A 98 12.77 18.70 1.61
C PHE A 98 11.86 18.12 2.72
N GLY A 99 12.27 18.22 3.99
CA GLY A 99 11.53 17.67 5.12
C GLY A 99 11.63 16.15 5.21
N LEU A 100 12.70 15.54 4.69
CA LEU A 100 12.91 14.09 4.70
C LEU A 100 12.93 13.49 6.12
N THR A 101 13.33 14.29 7.12
CA THR A 101 13.34 13.92 8.54
C THR A 101 11.93 13.66 9.09
N ASN A 102 10.91 14.28 8.51
CA ASN A 102 9.51 14.12 8.92
C ASN A 102 8.84 12.88 8.29
N ILE A 103 9.46 12.21 7.32
CA ILE A 103 8.85 11.07 6.61
C ILE A 103 8.44 9.92 7.55
N PRO A 104 9.28 9.46 8.50
CA PRO A 104 8.85 8.44 9.46
C PRO A 104 7.63 8.88 10.29
N ARG A 105 7.54 10.18 10.62
CA ARG A 105 6.40 10.74 11.33
C ARG A 105 5.15 10.74 10.45
N VAL A 106 5.27 11.09 9.17
CA VAL A 106 4.18 10.98 8.18
C VAL A 106 3.65 9.54 8.09
N MET A 107 4.55 8.55 7.99
CA MET A 107 4.17 7.14 7.96
C MET A 107 3.41 6.70 9.23
N SER A 108 3.71 7.29 10.38
CA SER A 108 3.04 6.97 11.64
C SER A 108 1.63 7.57 11.77
N LEU A 109 1.28 8.59 10.96
CA LEU A 109 0.01 9.32 11.10
C LEU A 109 -1.22 8.42 10.95
N SER A 110 -1.16 7.41 10.09
CA SER A 110 -2.27 6.47 9.92
C SER A 110 -2.60 5.70 11.21
N PHE A 111 -1.66 5.58 12.14
CA PHE A 111 -1.80 4.76 13.35
C PHE A 111 -2.18 5.58 14.58
N LEU A 112 -2.11 6.91 14.51
CA LEU A 112 -2.35 7.79 15.63
C LEU A 112 -3.79 8.31 15.64
N PRO A 113 -4.47 8.33 16.79
CA PRO A 113 -5.75 9.03 16.90
C PRO A 113 -5.50 10.54 16.77
N MET A 114 -6.23 11.19 15.88
CA MET A 114 -6.14 12.64 15.67
C MET A 114 -7.35 13.35 16.27
N SER A 115 -7.10 14.48 16.92
CA SER A 115 -8.14 15.39 17.42
C SER A 115 -8.22 16.63 16.54
N ILE A 116 -9.39 17.28 16.50
CA ILE A 116 -9.63 18.52 15.75
C ILE A 116 -8.66 19.63 16.14
N ASN A 117 -8.22 19.66 17.40
CA ASN A 117 -7.31 20.67 17.92
C ASN A 117 -5.82 20.31 17.74
N ASP A 118 -5.53 19.13 17.19
CA ASP A 118 -4.16 18.64 17.04
C ASP A 118 -3.52 19.15 15.74
N THR A 119 -2.51 20.01 15.87
CA THR A 119 -1.74 20.55 14.74
C THR A 119 -0.50 19.72 14.40
N THR A 120 -0.20 18.69 15.19
CA THR A 120 0.99 17.85 14.98
C THR A 120 1.05 17.15 13.62
N PRO A 121 -0.06 16.71 12.98
CA PRO A 121 -0.01 16.16 11.64
C PRO A 121 0.40 17.20 10.61
N ALA A 122 -0.16 18.42 10.70
CA ALA A 122 0.18 19.52 9.80
C ALA A 122 1.66 19.91 9.92
N MET A 123 2.21 19.93 11.13
CA MET A 123 3.64 20.20 11.36
C MET A 123 4.57 19.12 10.80
N ALA A 124 4.09 17.89 10.57
CA ALA A 124 4.87 16.82 9.93
C ALA A 124 4.71 16.83 8.40
N VAL A 125 3.48 17.01 7.91
CA VAL A 125 3.15 16.90 6.48
C VAL A 125 3.60 18.15 5.72
N ILE A 126 3.27 19.36 6.19
CA ILE A 126 3.54 20.60 5.43
C ILE A 126 5.03 20.74 5.09
N PRO A 127 5.97 20.57 6.04
CA PRO A 127 7.39 20.67 5.71
C PRO A 127 7.90 19.54 4.81
N SER A 128 7.21 18.38 4.76
CA SER A 128 7.59 17.23 3.94
C SER A 128 6.90 17.15 2.59
N ILE A 129 5.98 18.08 2.26
CA ILE A 129 5.32 18.16 0.94
C ILE A 129 6.34 18.10 -0.22
N PRO A 130 7.48 18.82 -0.19
CA PRO A 130 8.46 18.71 -1.26
C PRO A 130 9.00 17.28 -1.42
N ALA A 131 9.35 16.59 -0.33
CA ALA A 131 9.77 15.19 -0.40
C ALA A 131 8.67 14.26 -0.90
N LEU A 132 7.44 14.42 -0.38
CA LEU A 132 6.27 13.59 -0.70
C LEU A 132 5.83 13.72 -2.16
N THR A 133 6.08 14.86 -2.81
CA THR A 133 5.63 15.13 -4.19
C THR A 133 6.75 15.01 -5.21
N ILE A 134 7.95 15.50 -4.90
CA ILE A 134 9.06 15.59 -5.86
C ILE A 134 9.98 14.38 -5.78
N LEU A 135 10.29 13.89 -4.57
CA LEU A 135 11.33 12.88 -4.36
C LEU A 135 10.77 11.46 -4.27
N LEU A 136 9.80 11.24 -3.37
CA LEU A 136 9.30 9.91 -3.02
C LEU A 136 8.59 9.21 -4.18
N PRO A 137 7.64 9.84 -4.92
CA PRO A 137 6.90 9.11 -5.96
C PRO A 137 7.80 8.55 -7.06
N PRO A 138 8.77 9.31 -7.62
CA PRO A 138 9.73 8.76 -8.59
C PRO A 138 10.59 7.63 -8.01
N ILE A 139 11.07 7.77 -6.75
CA ILE A 139 11.89 6.74 -6.09
C ILE A 139 11.10 5.45 -5.89
N LEU A 140 9.87 5.55 -5.36
CA LEU A 140 8.98 4.42 -5.17
C LEU A 140 8.65 3.75 -6.51
N SER A 141 8.36 4.54 -7.55
CA SER A 141 8.15 4.00 -8.90
C SER A 141 9.37 3.22 -9.41
N ALA A 142 10.59 3.75 -9.24
CA ALA A 142 11.82 3.06 -9.62
C ALA A 142 12.03 1.74 -8.86
N PHE A 143 11.75 1.71 -7.55
CA PHE A 143 11.74 0.45 -6.78
C PHE A 143 10.64 -0.51 -7.23
N GLY A 144 9.46 -0.02 -7.58
CA GLY A 144 8.38 -0.81 -8.17
C GLY A 144 8.81 -1.48 -9.47
N PHE A 145 9.45 -0.74 -10.38
CA PHE A 145 10.02 -1.29 -11.61
C PHE A 145 11.06 -2.37 -11.33
N ARG A 146 11.94 -2.16 -10.34
CA ARG A 146 12.91 -3.16 -9.91
C ARG A 146 12.22 -4.44 -9.44
N LEU A 147 11.19 -4.32 -8.60
CA LEU A 147 10.46 -5.47 -8.08
C LEU A 147 9.74 -6.23 -9.20
N ILE A 148 9.11 -5.56 -10.15
CA ILE A 148 8.40 -6.22 -11.25
C ILE A 148 9.37 -6.86 -12.24
N LEU A 149 10.33 -6.10 -12.77
CA LEU A 149 11.19 -6.53 -13.86
C LEU A 149 12.39 -7.34 -13.37
N LEU A 150 13.12 -6.84 -12.38
CA LEU A 150 14.35 -7.49 -11.93
C LEU A 150 14.02 -8.68 -11.05
N VAL A 151 13.12 -8.53 -10.08
CA VAL A 151 12.79 -9.61 -9.15
C VAL A 151 11.72 -10.53 -9.75
N GLY A 152 10.55 -10.01 -10.09
CA GLY A 152 9.39 -10.76 -10.56
C GLY A 152 9.67 -11.57 -11.83
N LEU A 153 9.97 -10.88 -12.93
CA LEU A 153 10.20 -11.54 -14.22
C LEU A 153 11.39 -12.51 -14.17
N THR A 154 12.48 -12.15 -13.49
CA THR A 154 13.65 -13.06 -13.39
C THR A 154 13.32 -14.34 -12.62
N ILE A 155 12.58 -14.22 -11.51
CA ILE A 155 12.19 -15.40 -10.73
C ILE A 155 11.20 -16.26 -11.53
N LEU A 156 10.24 -15.65 -12.23
CA LEU A 156 9.29 -16.37 -13.10
C LEU A 156 9.99 -17.11 -14.23
N VAL A 157 10.86 -16.43 -14.99
CA VAL A 157 11.59 -17.06 -16.10
C VAL A 157 12.49 -18.18 -15.57
N LYS A 158 13.15 -17.98 -14.43
CA LYS A 158 13.92 -19.05 -13.78
C LYS A 158 13.05 -20.27 -13.49
N ALA A 159 11.92 -20.07 -12.80
CA ALA A 159 11.02 -21.16 -12.43
C ALA A 159 10.41 -21.87 -13.65
N ALA A 160 10.00 -21.11 -14.67
CA ALA A 160 9.49 -21.65 -15.92
C ALA A 160 10.56 -22.46 -16.65
N SER A 161 11.79 -21.95 -16.73
CA SER A 161 12.91 -22.64 -17.38
C SER A 161 13.24 -23.97 -16.67
N GLU A 162 13.25 -23.99 -15.33
CA GLU A 162 13.45 -25.20 -14.54
C GLU A 162 12.31 -26.21 -14.73
N SER A 163 11.07 -25.74 -14.80
CA SER A 163 9.90 -26.59 -15.08
C SER A 163 9.98 -27.24 -16.46
N ILE A 164 10.36 -26.48 -17.50
CA ILE A 164 10.52 -26.99 -18.87
C ILE A 164 11.63 -28.05 -18.91
N VAL A 165 12.79 -27.75 -18.32
CA VAL A 165 13.91 -28.70 -18.28
C VAL A 165 13.53 -29.98 -17.53
N ASN A 166 12.82 -29.88 -16.42
CA ASN A 166 12.33 -31.04 -15.68
C ASN A 166 11.36 -31.87 -16.51
N TYR A 167 10.38 -31.23 -17.16
CA TYR A 167 9.43 -31.91 -18.04
C TYR A 167 10.15 -32.68 -19.17
N LEU A 168 11.12 -32.06 -19.82
CA LEU A 168 11.87 -32.72 -20.89
C LEU A 168 12.77 -33.87 -20.39
N ARG A 169 13.13 -33.91 -19.09
CA ARG A 169 13.90 -35.00 -18.48
C ARG A 169 13.04 -36.15 -17.97
N THR A 170 11.92 -35.84 -17.31
CA THR A 170 11.13 -36.82 -16.55
C THR A 170 9.73 -37.04 -17.11
N GLY A 171 9.29 -36.21 -18.07
CA GLY A 171 7.93 -36.21 -18.60
C GLY A 171 6.89 -35.54 -17.72
N ILE A 172 7.27 -35.03 -16.53
CA ILE A 172 6.34 -34.48 -15.54
C ILE A 172 6.47 -32.96 -15.46
N ILE A 173 5.35 -32.25 -15.62
CA ILE A 173 5.28 -30.78 -15.46
C ILE A 173 5.19 -30.44 -13.98
N ARG A 174 6.14 -29.64 -13.47
CA ARG A 174 6.10 -29.11 -12.09
C ARG A 174 5.68 -27.64 -12.12
N ILE A 175 4.43 -27.36 -11.75
CA ILE A 175 3.94 -25.99 -11.61
C ILE A 175 4.68 -25.32 -10.43
N PRO A 176 5.34 -24.16 -10.63
CA PRO A 176 6.09 -23.48 -9.57
C PRO A 176 5.16 -22.66 -8.66
N ALA A 177 4.23 -23.33 -7.97
CA ALA A 177 3.23 -22.69 -7.11
C ALA A 177 3.87 -21.83 -6.00
N GLU A 178 4.91 -22.34 -5.33
CA GLU A 178 5.67 -21.61 -4.30
C GLU A 178 6.22 -20.27 -4.81
N VAL A 179 6.67 -20.24 -6.08
CA VAL A 179 7.22 -19.04 -6.70
C VAL A 179 6.12 -18.02 -6.95
N ILE A 180 4.98 -18.46 -7.46
CA ILE A 180 3.81 -17.60 -7.70
C ILE A 180 3.33 -17.02 -6.37
N GLU A 181 3.17 -17.85 -5.33
CA GLU A 181 2.79 -17.41 -3.98
C GLU A 181 3.79 -16.40 -3.41
N THR A 182 5.10 -16.63 -3.57
CA THR A 182 6.13 -15.68 -3.13
C THR A 182 6.00 -14.33 -3.82
N LEU A 183 5.76 -14.32 -5.13
CA LEU A 183 5.64 -13.08 -5.90
C LEU A 183 4.39 -12.30 -5.53
N ILE A 184 3.27 -12.98 -5.31
CA ILE A 184 2.05 -12.35 -4.80
C ILE A 184 2.32 -11.76 -3.41
N ALA A 185 2.98 -12.49 -2.52
CA ALA A 185 3.30 -11.98 -1.18
C ALA A 185 4.16 -10.71 -1.22
N ILE A 186 5.19 -10.68 -2.07
CA ILE A 186 6.03 -9.49 -2.29
C ILE A 186 5.20 -8.33 -2.86
N GLY A 187 4.32 -8.62 -3.84
CA GLY A 187 3.42 -7.63 -4.43
C GLY A 187 2.48 -7.01 -3.40
N VAL A 188 1.86 -7.83 -2.55
CA VAL A 188 0.97 -7.36 -1.47
C VAL A 188 1.74 -6.54 -0.42
N ALA A 189 2.95 -6.96 -0.02
CA ALA A 189 3.79 -6.16 0.88
C ALA A 189 4.17 -4.81 0.25
N TRP A 190 4.49 -4.80 -1.04
CA TRP A 190 4.79 -3.56 -1.76
C TRP A 190 3.57 -2.63 -1.81
N THR A 191 2.38 -3.17 -2.08
CA THR A 191 1.12 -2.40 -1.98
C THR A 191 0.93 -1.83 -0.58
N GLY A 192 1.10 -2.65 0.47
CA GLY A 192 1.03 -2.23 1.87
C GLY A 192 2.01 -1.09 2.20
N PHE A 193 3.22 -1.14 1.64
CA PHE A 193 4.21 -0.08 1.82
C PHE A 193 3.82 1.24 1.12
N ASN A 194 3.21 1.17 -0.07
CA ASN A 194 2.75 2.37 -0.76
C ASN A 194 1.56 3.04 -0.06
N LEU A 195 0.75 2.28 0.69
CA LEU A 195 -0.37 2.81 1.48
C LEU A 195 0.05 3.71 2.65
N PHE A 196 1.36 3.83 2.95
CA PHE A 196 1.86 4.87 3.86
C PHE A 196 1.90 6.28 3.23
N PHE A 197 1.81 6.37 1.90
CA PHE A 197 1.88 7.63 1.15
C PHE A 197 0.66 7.82 0.24
N PRO A 198 -0.58 7.69 0.75
CA PRO A 198 -1.77 7.93 -0.06
C PRO A 198 -1.95 9.44 -0.27
N SER A 199 -2.74 9.81 -1.27
CA SER A 199 -3.15 11.21 -1.44
C SER A 199 -4.04 11.70 -0.30
N TYR A 200 -4.74 10.79 0.38
CA TYR A 200 -5.62 11.07 1.52
C TYR A 200 -5.47 9.96 2.57
N ILE A 201 -5.35 10.35 3.85
CA ILE A 201 -5.35 9.42 4.98
C ILE A 201 -6.73 9.47 5.62
N ASP A 202 -7.42 8.34 5.69
CA ASP A 202 -8.72 8.21 6.34
C ASP A 202 -8.66 7.27 7.56
N TYR A 203 -9.81 7.07 8.21
CA TYR A 203 -9.93 6.20 9.39
C TYR A 203 -9.70 4.71 9.09
N ASN A 204 -9.82 4.29 7.82
CA ASN A 204 -9.60 2.90 7.37
C ASN A 204 -8.17 2.63 6.91
N THR A 205 -7.39 3.67 6.60
CA THR A 205 -6.06 3.57 6.01
C THR A 205 -5.15 2.64 6.82
N LYS A 206 -5.21 2.70 8.15
CA LYS A 206 -4.49 1.79 9.04
C LYS A 206 -4.86 0.32 8.85
N ILE A 207 -6.14 0.03 8.60
CA ILE A 207 -6.63 -1.34 8.39
C ILE A 207 -6.07 -1.86 7.08
N PHE A 208 -6.05 -1.05 6.03
CA PHE A 208 -5.49 -1.46 4.74
C PHE A 208 -3.98 -1.72 4.83
N ILE A 209 -3.22 -0.85 5.51
CA ILE A 209 -1.78 -1.05 5.73
C ILE A 209 -1.54 -2.35 6.50
N ILE A 210 -2.16 -2.50 7.68
CA ILE A 210 -1.99 -3.69 8.54
C ILE A 210 -2.44 -4.96 7.80
N GLY A 211 -3.60 -4.90 7.15
CA GLY A 211 -4.18 -6.01 6.40
C GLY A 211 -3.25 -6.50 5.29
N ALA A 212 -2.66 -5.60 4.51
CA ALA A 212 -1.70 -5.95 3.47
C ALA A 212 -0.45 -6.67 4.06
N PHE A 213 0.12 -6.15 5.16
CA PHE A 213 1.27 -6.80 5.79
C PHE A 213 0.93 -8.15 6.41
N ILE A 214 -0.25 -8.31 7.03
CA ILE A 214 -0.72 -9.60 7.57
C ILE A 214 -0.88 -10.62 6.44
N ILE A 215 -1.54 -10.25 5.35
CA ILE A 215 -1.71 -11.12 4.18
C ILE A 215 -0.34 -11.56 3.65
N SER A 216 0.58 -10.60 3.43
CA SER A 216 1.93 -10.91 2.94
C SER A 216 2.69 -11.85 3.89
N ALA A 217 2.64 -11.59 5.20
CA ALA A 217 3.31 -12.43 6.20
C ALA A 217 2.77 -13.86 6.21
N ILE A 218 1.45 -14.04 6.12
CA ILE A 218 0.80 -15.36 6.07
C ILE A 218 1.14 -16.09 4.78
N MET A 219 1.18 -15.40 3.64
CA MET A 219 1.62 -16.01 2.38
C MET A 219 3.09 -16.44 2.43
N ILE A 220 3.98 -15.63 3.02
CA ILE A 220 5.39 -16.02 3.24
C ILE A 220 5.47 -17.24 4.15
N LEU A 221 4.65 -17.32 5.20
CA LEU A 221 4.55 -18.49 6.06
C LEU A 221 4.11 -19.74 5.28
N PHE A 222 3.14 -19.61 4.38
CA PHE A 222 2.73 -20.73 3.52
C PHE A 222 3.85 -21.22 2.60
N VAL A 223 4.59 -20.30 1.98
CA VAL A 223 5.77 -20.65 1.17
C VAL A 223 6.84 -21.35 2.02
N TYR A 224 7.05 -20.90 3.26
CA TYR A 224 7.98 -21.55 4.18
C TYR A 224 7.53 -22.97 4.56
N LEU A 225 6.24 -23.16 4.83
CA LEU A 225 5.66 -24.45 5.16
C LEU A 225 5.66 -25.42 3.97
N ASP A 226 5.45 -24.93 2.74
CA ASP A 226 5.57 -25.75 1.53
C ASP A 226 6.96 -26.38 1.39
N ARG A 227 8.00 -25.63 1.76
CA ARG A 227 9.39 -26.09 1.66
C ARG A 227 9.80 -27.02 2.79
N THR A 228 9.23 -26.85 3.97
CA THR A 228 9.65 -27.55 5.19
C THR A 228 8.78 -28.75 5.53
N ARG A 229 7.49 -28.72 5.17
CA ARG A 229 6.54 -29.79 5.47
C ARG A 229 6.04 -30.47 4.22
N THR A 230 6.36 -31.75 4.12
CA THR A 230 5.88 -32.63 3.04
C THR A 230 4.35 -32.63 2.98
N GLY A 231 3.79 -32.37 1.80
CA GLY A 231 2.35 -32.42 1.56
C GLY A 231 1.59 -31.12 1.85
N PHE A 232 2.19 -30.11 2.50
CA PHE A 232 1.53 -28.82 2.76
C PHE A 232 1.19 -28.07 1.48
N ILE A 233 1.95 -28.30 0.39
CA ILE A 233 1.65 -27.76 -0.94
C ILE A 233 0.25 -28.12 -1.44
N TYR A 234 -0.30 -29.26 -1.01
CA TYR A 234 -1.65 -29.72 -1.39
C TYR A 234 -2.75 -29.19 -0.45
N ALA A 235 -2.40 -28.47 0.61
CA ALA A 235 -3.35 -27.87 1.55
C ALA A 235 -4.00 -26.58 0.99
N TYR A 236 -4.29 -26.54 -0.32
CA TYR A 236 -4.80 -25.35 -1.02
C TYR A 236 -6.10 -24.81 -0.40
N LYS A 237 -6.97 -25.69 0.13
CA LYS A 237 -8.20 -25.29 0.83
C LYS A 237 -7.91 -24.44 2.07
N ILE A 238 -6.90 -24.83 2.85
CA ILE A 238 -6.49 -24.09 4.06
C ILE A 238 -5.86 -22.76 3.65
N LYS A 239 -4.97 -22.77 2.67
CA LYS A 239 -4.30 -21.55 2.18
C LYS A 239 -5.30 -20.52 1.68
N VAL A 240 -6.15 -20.92 0.71
CA VAL A 240 -7.15 -20.04 0.11
C VAL A 240 -8.19 -19.62 1.14
N GLY A 241 -8.67 -20.54 1.98
CA GLY A 241 -9.63 -20.24 3.05
C GLY A 241 -9.10 -19.21 4.05
N ALA A 242 -7.83 -19.31 4.45
CA ALA A 242 -7.20 -18.34 5.34
C ALA A 242 -7.12 -16.94 4.72
N ILE A 243 -6.70 -16.83 3.46
CA ILE A 243 -6.63 -15.53 2.76
C ILE A 243 -8.03 -14.92 2.61
N ILE A 244 -9.03 -15.71 2.21
CA ILE A 244 -10.42 -15.24 2.10
C ILE A 244 -10.94 -14.76 3.44
N LEU A 245 -10.69 -15.50 4.53
CA LEU A 245 -11.15 -15.12 5.86
C LEU A 245 -10.53 -13.80 6.33
N ILE A 246 -9.25 -13.57 6.06
CA ILE A 246 -8.59 -12.29 6.37
C ILE A 246 -9.22 -11.16 5.56
N LEU A 247 -9.44 -11.36 4.26
CA LEU A 247 -10.06 -10.35 3.39
C LEU A 247 -11.48 -10.03 3.85
N LEU A 248 -12.29 -11.03 4.21
CA LEU A 248 -13.63 -10.84 4.77
C LEU A 248 -13.58 -10.10 6.10
N THR A 249 -12.59 -10.39 6.95
CA THR A 249 -12.40 -9.69 8.23
C THR A 249 -12.07 -8.20 7.99
N ILE A 250 -11.13 -7.91 7.09
CA ILE A 250 -10.79 -6.53 6.70
C ILE A 250 -12.04 -5.81 6.17
N PHE A 251 -12.76 -6.44 5.24
CA PHE A 251 -13.97 -5.90 4.65
C PHE A 251 -15.04 -5.60 5.70
N ALA A 252 -15.29 -6.52 6.64
CA ALA A 252 -16.24 -6.34 7.72
C ALA A 252 -15.85 -5.16 8.63
N ILE A 253 -14.58 -5.08 9.06
CA ILE A 253 -14.10 -3.97 9.91
C ILE A 253 -14.26 -2.63 9.19
N VAL A 254 -13.82 -2.54 7.93
CA VAL A 254 -13.95 -1.31 7.12
C VAL A 254 -15.42 -0.92 6.93
N SER A 255 -16.31 -1.89 6.70
CA SER A 255 -17.74 -1.64 6.53
C SER A 255 -18.39 -1.12 7.81
N ILE A 256 -18.07 -1.73 8.96
CA ILE A 256 -18.51 -1.25 10.28
C ILE A 256 -18.00 0.16 10.53
N GLN A 257 -16.72 0.43 10.26
CA GLN A 257 -16.14 1.76 10.45
C GLN A 257 -16.78 2.81 9.54
N ASN A 258 -17.06 2.47 8.29
CA ASN A 258 -17.80 3.34 7.37
C ASN A 258 -19.21 3.63 7.87
N SER A 259 -19.93 2.61 8.37
CA SER A 259 -21.27 2.77 8.94
C SER A 259 -21.25 3.70 10.17
N VAL A 260 -20.31 3.48 11.09
CA VAL A 260 -20.13 4.32 12.29
C VAL A 260 -19.73 5.75 11.92
N ALA A 261 -18.85 5.94 10.93
CA ALA A 261 -18.41 7.25 10.49
C ALA A 261 -19.56 8.07 9.90
N ASP A 262 -20.39 7.43 9.08
CA ASP A 262 -21.54 8.06 8.45
C ASP A 262 -22.65 8.39 9.45
N ALA A 263 -23.02 7.45 10.33
CA ALA A 263 -24.06 7.65 11.33
C ALA A 263 -23.73 8.75 12.35
N ARG A 264 -22.45 8.88 12.71
CA ARG A 264 -21.99 9.90 13.65
C ARG A 264 -21.80 11.27 13.00
N LYS A 265 -22.14 11.40 11.69
CA LYS A 265 -21.74 12.52 10.83
C LYS A 265 -20.38 13.02 11.27
N VAL A 266 -19.39 12.12 11.39
CA VAL A 266 -18.05 12.55 11.77
C VAL A 266 -17.68 13.50 10.63
N GLU A 267 -17.78 14.82 10.87
CA GLU A 267 -17.76 15.91 9.87
C GLU A 267 -16.43 16.01 9.08
N TRP A 268 -15.66 14.93 9.04
CA TRP A 268 -14.23 14.84 8.85
C TRP A 268 -13.94 13.49 8.18
N LEU A 269 -14.21 13.39 6.88
CA LEU A 269 -13.71 12.29 6.03
C LEU A 269 -12.17 12.40 5.93
N GLY A 270 -11.42 12.17 7.01
CA GLY A 270 -9.97 12.40 7.05
C GLY A 270 -9.60 13.88 7.25
N PRO A 271 -8.30 14.24 7.20
CA PRO A 271 -7.80 15.59 7.46
C PRO A 271 -8.09 16.50 6.26
N TYR A 272 -9.36 16.79 6.01
CA TYR A 272 -9.74 17.86 5.10
C TYR A 272 -9.32 19.20 5.69
N VAL A 273 -8.76 20.01 4.80
CA VAL A 273 -8.31 21.37 5.10
C VAL A 273 -9.48 22.12 5.73
N LYS A 274 -9.24 22.77 6.87
CA LYS A 274 -10.18 23.63 7.62
C LYS A 274 -11.18 24.44 6.75
N GLN A 275 -10.77 24.79 5.53
CA GLN A 275 -11.54 25.51 4.52
C GLN A 275 -12.71 24.70 3.95
N GLU A 276 -12.54 23.41 3.65
CA GLU A 276 -13.59 22.58 3.06
C GLU A 276 -14.65 22.21 4.11
N ILE A 277 -14.21 22.01 5.36
CA ILE A 277 -15.09 21.80 6.52
C ILE A 277 -15.89 23.07 6.84
N ALA A 278 -15.26 24.25 6.77
CA ALA A 278 -15.97 25.52 6.96
C ALA A 278 -16.98 25.79 5.84
N VAL A 279 -16.64 25.50 4.58
CA VAL A 279 -17.55 25.64 3.44
C VAL A 279 -18.71 24.65 3.54
N ASN A 280 -18.46 23.38 3.90
CA ASN A 280 -19.51 22.39 4.07
C ASN A 280 -20.43 22.71 5.27
N ARG A 281 -19.88 23.22 6.38
CA ARG A 281 -20.69 23.71 7.52
C ARG A 281 -21.58 24.89 7.16
N TYR A 282 -21.04 25.83 6.37
CA TYR A 282 -21.78 26.95 5.84
C TYR A 282 -22.86 26.52 4.85
N LEU A 283 -22.56 25.56 3.95
CA LEU A 283 -23.53 25.02 2.98
C LEU A 283 -24.61 24.13 3.60
N ALA A 284 -24.33 23.52 4.76
CA ALA A 284 -25.25 22.67 5.48
C ALA A 284 -26.02 23.41 6.60
N ASP A 285 -25.91 24.74 6.67
CA ASP A 285 -26.55 25.61 7.68
C ASP A 285 -26.39 25.09 9.12
N ILE A 286 -25.21 24.51 9.44
CA ILE A 286 -24.94 23.97 10.78
C ILE A 286 -24.81 25.08 11.84
N ASP A 287 -24.54 26.31 11.42
CA ASP A 287 -24.61 27.48 12.32
C ASP A 287 -26.07 27.85 12.68
N ASP A 288 -27.06 27.27 11.99
CA ASP A 288 -28.50 27.42 12.24
C ASP A 288 -29.08 26.28 13.12
N VAL A 289 -28.21 25.55 13.84
CA VAL A 289 -28.63 24.58 14.84
C VAL A 289 -29.41 25.29 15.95
N ARG A 290 -30.73 25.11 15.93
CA ARG A 290 -31.63 25.59 16.97
C ARG A 290 -31.37 24.80 18.27
N THR A 291 -30.59 25.39 19.16
CA THR A 291 -30.41 24.88 20.52
C THR A 291 -31.67 25.12 21.33
N VAL A 292 -32.43 24.06 21.57
CA VAL A 292 -33.60 24.11 22.45
C VAL A 292 -33.13 23.75 23.86
N ILE A 293 -33.06 24.74 24.74
CA ILE A 293 -32.78 24.51 26.14
C ILE A 293 -34.06 23.97 26.78
N TYR A 294 -34.09 22.69 27.10
CA TYR A 294 -35.20 22.08 27.83
C TYR A 294 -35.28 22.71 29.23
N ASN A 295 -36.42 23.34 29.51
CA ASN A 295 -36.73 23.81 30.85
C ASN A 295 -37.36 22.66 31.63
N PHE A 296 -36.53 21.83 32.26
CA PHE A 296 -37.02 20.73 33.08
C PHE A 296 -37.76 21.29 34.30
N THR A 297 -39.09 21.16 34.33
CA THR A 297 -39.96 21.56 35.45
C THR A 297 -39.85 20.64 36.67
N ALA A 298 -38.82 19.77 36.72
CA ALA A 298 -38.56 18.94 37.88
C ALA A 298 -37.88 19.77 38.96
N LYS A 299 -38.39 19.71 40.21
CA LYS A 299 -37.71 20.27 41.38
C LYS A 299 -36.28 19.73 41.42
N THR A 300 -35.32 20.58 41.09
CA THR A 300 -33.89 20.30 41.19
C THR A 300 -33.58 19.93 42.63
N HIS A 301 -33.47 18.63 42.91
CA HIS A 301 -32.60 18.22 44.01
C HIS A 301 -31.21 18.66 43.59
N ALA A 302 -30.56 19.51 44.40
CA ALA A 302 -29.24 20.03 44.09
C ALA A 302 -28.29 18.87 43.85
N LEU A 303 -28.01 18.58 42.59
CA LEU A 303 -27.07 17.56 42.18
C LEU A 303 -25.71 17.97 42.74
N ASN A 304 -25.11 17.09 43.53
CA ASN A 304 -23.77 17.32 44.07
C ASN A 304 -22.73 17.25 42.94
N SER A 305 -21.60 17.94 43.10
CA SER A 305 -20.59 18.17 42.06
C SER A 305 -20.08 16.87 41.41
N SER A 306 -20.06 15.77 42.15
CA SER A 306 -19.68 14.44 41.64
C SER A 306 -20.71 13.88 40.65
N GLN A 307 -22.01 14.03 40.91
CA GLN A 307 -23.07 13.64 39.99
C GLN A 307 -23.06 14.51 38.74
N LEU A 308 -22.89 15.82 38.90
CA LEU A 308 -22.78 16.75 37.77
C LEU A 308 -21.59 16.40 36.88
N SER A 309 -20.44 16.09 37.46
CA SER A 309 -19.23 15.70 36.70
C SER A 309 -19.36 14.35 35.98
N ARG A 310 -20.20 13.44 36.48
CA ARG A 310 -20.56 12.19 35.77
C ARG A 310 -21.49 12.48 34.62
N ILE A 311 -22.57 13.23 34.87
CA ILE A 311 -23.53 13.64 33.84
C ILE A 311 -22.82 14.41 32.72
N TYR A 312 -21.92 15.36 33.02
CA TYR A 312 -21.13 16.05 32.00
C TYR A 312 -20.19 15.12 31.22
N ARG A 313 -19.60 14.11 31.87
CA ARG A 313 -18.77 13.11 31.22
C ARG A 313 -19.58 12.22 30.29
N ASP A 314 -20.78 11.83 30.74
CA ASP A 314 -21.71 10.98 30.01
C ASP A 314 -22.34 11.75 28.82
N LEU A 315 -22.66 13.03 29.00
CA LEU A 315 -23.13 13.96 27.96
C LEU A 315 -22.04 14.32 26.95
N GLN A 316 -20.76 14.41 27.35
CA GLN A 316 -19.65 14.58 26.40
C GLN A 316 -19.44 13.36 25.48
N THR A 317 -20.01 12.20 25.83
CA THR A 317 -20.08 11.02 24.95
C THR A 317 -21.22 11.11 23.93
N VAL A 318 -22.18 12.02 24.11
CA VAL A 318 -23.28 12.24 23.18
C VAL A 318 -22.74 12.95 21.95
N ARG A 319 -22.78 12.23 20.83
CA ARG A 319 -22.40 12.73 19.51
C ARG A 319 -23.66 13.23 18.82
N LEU A 320 -23.51 14.26 17.99
CA LEU A 320 -24.50 14.62 16.95
C LEU A 320 -24.88 13.33 16.20
N TRP A 321 -26.09 12.83 16.48
CA TRP A 321 -26.64 11.60 15.90
C TRP A 321 -27.67 12.01 14.87
N ASP A 322 -27.43 11.69 13.60
CA ASP A 322 -28.44 11.87 12.56
C ASP A 322 -29.39 10.68 12.59
N TRP A 323 -30.55 10.90 13.21
CA TRP A 323 -31.55 9.88 13.43
C TRP A 323 -32.11 9.32 12.13
N ASP A 324 -32.38 10.19 11.14
CA ASP A 324 -32.96 9.81 9.85
C ASP A 324 -31.98 8.95 9.04
N ALA A 325 -30.69 9.31 9.06
CA ALA A 325 -29.65 8.54 8.36
C ALA A 325 -29.40 7.18 9.03
N ALA A 326 -29.31 7.14 10.37
CA ALA A 326 -29.14 5.90 11.13
C ALA A 326 -30.35 4.96 10.97
N PHE A 327 -31.57 5.50 11.05
CA PHE A 327 -32.81 4.76 10.86
C PHE A 327 -32.91 4.18 9.44
N THR A 328 -32.60 4.97 8.41
CA THR A 328 -32.63 4.53 7.01
C THR A 328 -31.63 3.39 6.73
N LYS A 329 -30.47 3.38 7.41
CA LYS A 329 -29.43 2.36 7.23
C LYS A 329 -29.63 1.09 8.05
N LEU A 330 -30.23 1.19 9.24
CA LEU A 330 -30.45 0.03 10.10
C LEU A 330 -31.72 -0.73 9.71
N LYS A 331 -32.76 -0.04 9.22
CA LYS A 331 -34.04 -0.64 8.78
C LYS A 331 -33.91 -1.86 7.85
N PRO A 332 -32.98 -1.93 6.88
CA PRO A 332 -32.75 -3.12 6.07
C PRO A 332 -32.18 -4.33 6.85
N GLU A 333 -31.38 -4.09 7.90
CA GLU A 333 -30.69 -5.14 8.67
C GLU A 333 -31.58 -5.78 9.76
N ILE A 334 -32.49 -5.00 10.37
CA ILE A 334 -33.43 -5.48 11.40
C ILE A 334 -34.70 -6.12 10.83
N GLY A 335 -34.93 -5.99 9.52
CA GLY A 335 -36.15 -6.42 8.86
C GLY A 335 -37.36 -5.57 9.27
N LEU A 336 -38.41 -5.58 8.43
CA LEU A 336 -39.68 -4.87 8.66
C LEU A 336 -40.50 -5.53 9.79
N ILE A 337 -39.93 -5.68 10.99
CA ILE A 337 -40.68 -6.15 12.16
C ILE A 337 -41.52 -4.96 12.63
N PRO A 338 -42.86 -5.01 12.47
CA PRO A 338 -43.73 -3.82 12.61
C PRO A 338 -43.89 -3.30 14.05
N TYR A 339 -43.20 -3.91 15.01
CA TYR A 339 -43.29 -3.58 16.44
C TYR A 339 -41.92 -3.33 17.08
N ILE A 340 -40.84 -3.34 16.29
CA ILE A 340 -39.52 -2.90 16.74
C ILE A 340 -39.31 -1.54 16.11
N ASP A 341 -39.59 -0.51 16.91
CA ASP A 341 -39.25 0.87 16.59
C ASP A 341 -38.07 1.29 17.45
N PHE A 342 -37.26 2.23 16.97
CA PHE A 342 -36.23 2.82 17.82
C PHE A 342 -36.94 3.72 18.83
N GLU A 343 -37.08 3.26 20.08
CA GLU A 343 -37.53 4.15 21.14
C GLU A 343 -36.48 5.24 21.36
N ASP A 344 -37.01 6.45 21.45
CA ASP A 344 -36.31 7.71 21.68
C ASP A 344 -35.33 7.55 22.85
N SER A 345 -34.06 7.39 22.52
CA SER A 345 -32.97 7.41 23.50
C SER A 345 -32.36 8.79 23.43
N ASP A 346 -33.16 9.79 23.78
CA ASP A 346 -32.74 11.16 23.98
C ASP A 346 -31.68 11.18 25.09
N ILE A 347 -30.46 11.61 24.78
CA ILE A 347 -29.44 11.98 25.77
C ILE A 347 -28.91 13.35 25.42
#